data_AF-A0A7Z0Q2T2-F1
#
_entry.id   AF-A0A7Z0Q2T2-F1
#
_cell.length_a   1.000
_cell.length_b   1.000
_cell.length_c   1.000
_cell.angle_alpha   90.00
_cell.angle_beta   90.00
_cell.angle_gamma   90.00
#
_symmetry.space_group_name_H-M   'P 1'
#
loop_
_entity.id
_entity.type
_entity.pdbx_description
1 polymer ?
#
loop_
_entity_poly.entity_id
_entity_poly.type
_entity_poly.pdbx_seq_one_letter_code
_entity_poly.pdbx_strand_id
1 'polypeptide(L)'
;HRLTYLPPGLVADADLSAVPPGADVLVRGLGLAFFDLMALLTEGRGGRYTRDGDGALRYVPSGREPRLLVGSRRGLPYRGKPTHRPVLGLPRELRHFPDVAERLLARDGTVDFRRDLWPVVVKDLGHAYYRELFAARPEHTTMPWWQFEELHATATPQERDELVAKAVPEPAHRFDLDALRAPLRHAAFASAEAFGTHFAALLERELRRGADPARSADTAVYGALLLFFDRLPRLRGRMDPRSEAAELDGAWLSLFNLVASGPPAFRLEELLALCRAGVVRPLGSAMRVELDESAGLYRAGGANFPGTFTAAVLVDARVPDPTVSGTADPLLASLHAAGAATEEVLGDPATGYRTTTGRIAVDGHGRLVGADG
;
A
#
# COMPACT_ATOMS: atom_id res chain seq x y z
N HIS A 1 19.96 1.22 27.84
CA HIS A 1 20.61 0.93 26.54
C HIS A 1 20.68 2.22 25.72
N ARG A 2 21.80 2.56 25.05
CA ARG A 2 21.92 3.74 24.17
C ARG A 2 21.26 3.48 22.80
N LEU A 3 20.00 3.03 22.83
CA LEU A 3 19.22 2.72 21.64
C LEU A 3 18.45 3.95 21.17
N THR A 4 18.37 4.12 19.85
CA THR A 4 17.56 5.17 19.22
C THR A 4 16.33 4.53 18.59
N TYR A 5 15.16 5.00 18.99
CA TYR A 5 13.90 4.63 18.34
C TYR A 5 13.19 5.88 17.85
N LEU A 6 12.91 5.94 16.56
CA LEU A 6 12.07 6.97 15.94
C LEU A 6 10.70 6.35 15.65
N PRO A 7 9.64 6.72 16.40
CA PRO A 7 8.30 6.16 16.24
C PRO A 7 7.63 6.61 14.94
N PRO A 8 6.47 6.02 14.55
CA PRO A 8 5.69 6.48 13.41
C PRO A 8 5.36 7.98 13.54
N GLY A 9 5.51 8.74 12.46
CA GLY A 9 5.31 10.18 12.47
C GLY A 9 5.56 10.82 11.11
N LEU A 10 5.35 12.13 11.03
CA LEU A 10 5.80 12.92 9.89
C LEU A 10 7.32 12.98 9.92
N VAL A 11 7.95 12.46 8.87
CA VAL A 11 9.42 12.33 8.83
C VAL A 11 10.11 13.70 8.92
N ALA A 12 9.46 14.75 8.43
CA ALA A 12 9.97 16.12 8.51
C ALA A 12 10.15 16.62 9.96
N ASP A 13 9.37 16.08 10.90
CA ASP A 13 9.39 16.47 12.32
C ASP A 13 10.30 15.56 13.16
N ALA A 14 10.84 14.48 12.57
CA ALA A 14 11.70 13.56 13.27
C ALA A 14 13.11 14.12 13.45
N ASP A 15 13.69 13.95 14.64
CA ASP A 15 15.10 14.28 14.89
C ASP A 15 16.02 13.24 14.25
N LEU A 16 16.31 13.43 12.96
CA LEU A 16 17.21 12.57 12.20
C LEU A 16 18.70 12.77 12.54
N SER A 17 19.06 13.73 13.41
CA SER A 17 20.43 13.87 13.91
C SER A 17 20.82 12.70 14.82
N ALA A 18 19.83 12.04 15.42
CA ALA A 18 20.00 10.83 16.23
C ALA A 18 20.44 9.59 15.41
N VAL A 19 20.49 9.67 14.08
CA VAL A 19 20.94 8.60 13.18
C VAL A 19 22.39 8.84 12.74
N PRO A 20 23.39 8.12 13.26
CA PRO A 20 24.79 8.39 12.95
C PRO A 20 25.16 8.04 11.49
N PRO A 21 26.12 8.76 10.87
CA PRO A 21 26.75 8.34 9.63
C PRO A 21 27.27 6.90 9.70
N GLY A 22 27.07 6.12 8.63
CA GLY A 22 27.56 4.74 8.51
C GLY A 22 26.89 3.71 9.42
N ALA A 23 25.96 4.12 10.29
CA ALA A 23 25.23 3.20 11.16
C ALA A 23 24.26 2.33 10.34
N ASP A 24 24.13 1.07 10.75
CA ASP A 24 23.02 0.22 10.31
C ASP A 24 21.72 0.70 11.00
N VAL A 25 20.67 0.89 10.22
CA VAL A 25 19.37 1.41 10.68
C VAL A 25 18.29 0.45 10.22
N LEU A 26 17.56 -0.13 11.17
CA LEU A 26 16.36 -0.91 10.84
C LEU A 26 15.22 0.05 10.51
N VAL A 27 14.60 -0.13 9.36
CA VAL A 27 13.48 0.70 8.90
C VAL A 27 12.26 -0.16 8.65
N ARG A 28 11.22 0.06 9.46
CA ARG A 28 9.93 -0.64 9.34
C ARG A 28 8.95 0.21 8.55
N GLY A 29 8.66 -0.20 7.32
CA GLY A 29 7.79 0.52 6.39
C GLY A 29 8.49 0.81 5.06
N LEU A 30 7.76 0.63 3.96
CA LEU A 30 8.18 0.96 2.59
C LEU A 30 7.09 1.77 1.86
N GLY A 31 6.25 2.50 2.63
CA GLY A 31 5.22 3.39 2.08
C GLY A 31 5.77 4.78 1.73
N LEU A 32 4.90 5.78 1.58
CA LEU A 32 5.33 7.15 1.25
C LEU A 32 6.32 7.74 2.26
N ALA A 33 6.06 7.58 3.57
CA ALA A 33 6.97 8.06 4.62
C ALA A 33 8.40 7.49 4.49
N PHE A 34 8.55 6.28 3.95
CA PHE A 34 9.89 5.73 3.69
C PHE A 34 10.65 6.54 2.63
N PHE A 35 9.99 7.02 1.58
CA PHE A 35 10.65 7.82 0.55
C PHE A 35 11.10 9.18 1.06
N ASP A 36 10.34 9.78 1.98
CA ASP A 36 10.75 11.02 2.65
C ASP A 36 11.98 10.79 3.54
N LEU A 37 11.96 9.71 4.33
CA LEU A 37 13.11 9.30 5.16
C LEU A 37 14.34 8.99 4.32
N MET A 38 14.15 8.25 3.23
CA MET A 38 15.18 7.91 2.27
C MET A 38 15.83 9.19 1.74
N ALA A 39 15.05 10.15 1.23
CA ALA A 39 15.58 11.40 0.71
C ALA A 39 16.36 12.20 1.76
N LEU A 40 15.81 12.34 2.98
CA LEU A 40 16.45 13.10 4.06
C LEU A 40 17.76 12.45 4.56
N LEU A 41 17.83 11.12 4.60
CA LEU A 41 19.02 10.38 5.04
C LEU A 41 20.07 10.14 3.93
N THR A 42 19.77 10.53 2.69
CA THR A 42 20.65 10.33 1.53
C THR A 42 21.03 11.68 0.90
N GLU A 43 20.21 12.22 0.00
CA GLU A 43 20.41 13.55 -0.60
C GLU A 43 20.46 14.66 0.45
N GLY A 44 19.60 14.59 1.47
CA GLY A 44 19.62 15.51 2.61
C GLY A 44 20.93 15.46 3.40
N ARG A 45 21.70 14.39 3.26
CA ARG A 45 23.06 14.23 3.79
C ARG A 45 24.14 14.48 2.75
N GLY A 46 23.81 15.00 1.58
CA GLY A 46 24.74 15.48 0.56
C GLY A 46 25.16 14.46 -0.48
N GLY A 47 24.60 13.25 -0.47
CA GLY A 47 24.75 12.33 -1.59
C GLY A 47 24.00 12.82 -2.83
N ARG A 48 24.33 12.25 -3.99
CA ARG A 48 23.85 12.76 -5.28
C ARG A 48 23.48 11.65 -6.23
N TYR A 49 22.43 11.88 -7.02
CA TYR A 49 22.09 11.04 -8.16
C TYR A 49 22.74 11.59 -9.43
N THR A 50 23.33 10.70 -10.22
CA THR A 50 23.93 10.98 -11.53
C THR A 50 23.38 9.98 -12.53
N ARG A 51 23.12 10.40 -13.77
CA ARG A 51 22.79 9.45 -14.85
C ARG A 51 24.08 9.00 -15.53
N ASP A 52 24.21 7.70 -15.77
CA ASP A 52 25.28 7.17 -16.61
C ASP A 52 24.96 7.36 -18.11
N GLY A 53 25.89 6.92 -18.98
CA GLY A 53 25.76 7.04 -20.43
C GLY A 53 24.57 6.28 -21.01
N ASP A 54 24.06 5.27 -20.31
CA ASP A 54 22.90 4.46 -20.69
C ASP A 54 21.59 5.02 -20.10
N GLY A 55 21.66 6.15 -19.40
CA GLY A 55 20.53 6.84 -18.78
C GLY A 55 20.10 6.24 -17.43
N ALA A 56 20.77 5.20 -16.93
CA ALA A 56 20.46 4.60 -15.64
C ALA A 56 20.94 5.50 -14.49
N LEU A 57 20.14 5.55 -13.43
CA LEU A 57 20.44 6.37 -12.26
C LEU A 57 21.47 5.66 -11.38
N ARG A 58 22.56 6.36 -11.08
CA ARG A 58 23.62 5.95 -10.16
C ARG A 58 23.67 6.90 -8.96
N TYR A 59 23.71 6.34 -7.77
CA TYR A 59 23.91 7.11 -6.54
C TYR A 59 25.40 7.25 -6.22
N VAL A 60 25.82 8.47 -5.83
CA VAL A 60 27.15 8.82 -5.35
C VAL A 60 27.03 9.20 -3.87
N PRO A 61 27.48 8.33 -2.95
CA PRO A 61 27.42 8.61 -1.51
C PRO A 61 28.32 9.78 -1.12
N SER A 62 27.90 10.56 -0.13
CA SER A 62 28.75 11.57 0.51
C SER A 62 29.58 11.01 1.68
N GLY A 63 29.26 9.79 2.15
CA GLY A 63 29.84 9.18 3.34
C GLY A 63 29.16 9.57 4.65
N ARG A 64 28.03 10.28 4.59
CA ARG A 64 27.24 10.70 5.76
C ARG A 64 25.96 9.88 5.94
N GLU A 65 25.65 9.07 4.95
CA GLU A 65 24.49 8.21 4.89
C GLU A 65 24.60 7.05 5.89
N PRO A 66 23.50 6.65 6.52
CA PRO A 66 23.40 5.34 7.18
C PRO A 66 23.20 4.22 6.16
N ARG A 67 23.29 2.97 6.61
CA ARG A 67 22.85 1.78 5.87
C ARG A 67 21.44 1.43 6.29
N LEU A 68 20.48 1.61 5.38
CA LEU A 68 19.06 1.38 5.63
C LEU A 68 18.71 -0.08 5.39
N LEU A 69 18.36 -0.80 6.45
CA LEU A 69 17.89 -2.18 6.45
C LEU A 69 16.36 -2.18 6.49
N VAL A 70 15.74 -2.25 5.31
CA VAL A 70 14.33 -1.86 5.11
C VAL A 70 13.42 -3.07 4.97
N GLY A 71 12.26 -3.07 5.60
CA GLY A 71 11.27 -4.13 5.41
C GLY A 71 9.85 -3.64 5.61
N SER A 72 8.88 -4.41 5.14
CA SER A 72 7.46 -4.06 5.29
C SER A 72 6.62 -5.32 5.37
N ARG A 73 5.32 -5.18 5.63
CA ARG A 73 4.39 -6.32 5.61
C ARG A 73 4.42 -7.05 4.26
N ARG A 74 4.52 -6.32 3.14
CA ARG A 74 4.56 -6.90 1.79
C ARG A 74 5.97 -7.14 1.27
N GLY A 75 6.98 -6.53 1.90
CA GLY A 75 8.38 -6.61 1.49
C GLY A 75 8.75 -5.79 0.26
N LEU A 76 7.80 -5.05 -0.30
CA LEU A 76 7.99 -4.14 -1.44
C LEU A 76 7.45 -2.74 -1.12
N PRO A 77 7.95 -1.71 -1.82
CA PRO A 77 7.36 -0.38 -1.77
C PRO A 77 6.01 -0.32 -2.48
N TYR A 78 5.32 0.80 -2.31
CA TYR A 78 4.16 1.13 -3.15
C TYR A 78 4.58 1.27 -4.63
N ARG A 79 3.63 1.01 -5.53
CA ARG A 79 3.86 1.07 -6.98
C ARG A 79 4.08 2.49 -7.45
N GLY A 80 4.90 2.65 -8.49
CA GLY A 80 5.10 3.96 -9.10
C GLY A 80 3.81 4.44 -9.74
N LYS A 81 3.50 5.73 -9.65
CA LYS A 81 2.38 6.30 -10.40
C LYS A 81 2.59 6.05 -11.90
N PRO A 82 1.58 5.55 -12.64
CA PRO A 82 1.71 5.34 -14.07
C PRO A 82 1.94 6.67 -14.79
N THR A 83 2.77 6.64 -15.84
CA THR A 83 3.15 7.84 -16.61
C THR A 83 2.41 7.99 -17.94
N HIS A 84 1.75 6.91 -18.39
CA HIS A 84 0.96 6.88 -19.62
C HIS A 84 -0.54 7.02 -19.34
N ARG A 85 -1.30 7.37 -20.37
CA ARG A 85 -2.77 7.47 -20.31
C ARG A 85 -3.43 6.25 -20.97
N PRO A 86 -4.60 5.78 -20.48
CA PRO A 86 -5.38 4.78 -21.19
C PRO A 86 -5.87 5.31 -22.53
N VAL A 87 -6.00 4.43 -23.54
CA VAL A 87 -6.51 4.79 -24.87
C VAL A 87 -7.97 5.22 -24.80
N LEU A 88 -8.74 4.64 -23.87
CA LEU A 88 -10.13 5.00 -23.59
C LEU A 88 -10.26 6.17 -22.60
N GLY A 89 -9.15 6.74 -22.14
CA GLY A 89 -9.10 7.65 -21.01
C GLY A 89 -9.30 6.94 -19.66
N LEU A 90 -9.10 7.67 -18.56
CA LEU A 90 -9.35 7.12 -17.23
C LEU A 90 -10.84 6.77 -17.06
N PRO A 91 -11.17 5.64 -16.40
CA PRO A 91 -12.54 5.34 -16.02
C PRO A 91 -13.18 6.51 -15.28
N ARG A 92 -14.40 6.88 -15.71
CA ARG A 92 -15.20 7.94 -15.07
C ARG A 92 -16.27 7.39 -14.14
N GLU A 93 -16.61 6.12 -14.32
CA GLU A 93 -17.62 5.39 -13.57
C GLU A 93 -17.17 3.94 -13.36
N LEU A 94 -17.72 3.33 -12.33
CA LEU A 94 -17.59 1.91 -12.04
C LEU A 94 -18.79 1.19 -12.67
N ARG A 95 -18.56 0.06 -13.34
CA ARG A 95 -19.60 -0.58 -14.17
C ARG A 95 -20.70 -1.24 -13.34
N HIS A 96 -20.36 -1.86 -12.22
CA HIS A 96 -21.25 -2.71 -11.46
C HIS A 96 -21.49 -2.19 -10.04
N PHE A 97 -20.51 -1.50 -9.45
CA PHE A 97 -20.58 -1.00 -8.08
C PHE A 97 -21.77 -0.08 -7.79
N PRO A 98 -22.14 0.91 -8.65
CA PRO A 98 -23.25 1.81 -8.34
C PRO A 98 -24.55 1.07 -8.02
N ASP A 99 -24.97 0.15 -8.89
CA ASP A 99 -26.19 -0.63 -8.70
C ASP A 99 -26.11 -1.54 -7.47
N VAL A 100 -24.93 -2.13 -7.20
CA VAL A 100 -24.71 -2.96 -6.01
C VAL A 100 -24.81 -2.11 -4.74
N ALA A 101 -24.20 -0.93 -4.72
CA ALA A 101 -24.23 -0.02 -3.59
C ALA A 101 -25.65 0.47 -3.31
N GLU A 102 -26.42 0.86 -4.33
CA GLU A 102 -27.82 1.26 -4.18
C GLU A 102 -28.68 0.14 -3.58
N ARG A 103 -28.54 -1.10 -4.06
CA ARG A 103 -29.25 -2.25 -3.48
C ARG A 103 -28.86 -2.50 -2.03
N LEU A 104 -27.57 -2.38 -1.68
CA LEU A 104 -27.10 -2.59 -0.31
C LEU A 104 -27.55 -1.48 0.64
N LEU A 105 -27.64 -0.23 0.16
CA LEU A 105 -28.19 0.90 0.91
C LEU A 105 -29.70 0.71 1.18
N ALA A 106 -30.43 0.13 0.23
CA ALA A 106 -31.87 -0.14 0.36
C ALA A 106 -32.21 -1.42 1.17
N ARG A 107 -31.26 -2.35 1.31
CA ARG A 107 -31.45 -3.61 2.03
C ARG A 107 -31.56 -3.37 3.54
N ASP A 108 -32.37 -4.16 4.23
CA ASP A 108 -32.35 -4.22 5.69
C ASP A 108 -31.08 -4.89 6.25
N GLY A 109 -30.65 -4.46 7.43
CA GLY A 109 -29.48 -5.01 8.13
C GLY A 109 -28.15 -4.46 7.65
N THR A 110 -27.07 -5.05 8.18
CA THR A 110 -25.69 -4.62 7.94
C THR A 110 -25.10 -5.23 6.66
N VAL A 111 -24.10 -4.55 6.11
CA VAL A 111 -23.33 -4.96 4.93
C VAL A 111 -22.03 -5.63 5.40
N ASP A 112 -21.78 -6.84 4.90
CA ASP A 112 -20.49 -7.51 5.10
C ASP A 112 -19.59 -7.18 3.91
N PHE A 113 -18.42 -6.57 4.16
CA PHE A 113 -17.55 -6.09 3.10
C PHE A 113 -17.05 -7.25 2.21
N ARG A 114 -16.67 -8.38 2.82
CA ARG A 114 -16.09 -9.52 2.08
C ARG A 114 -17.14 -10.23 1.24
N ARG A 115 -18.34 -10.41 1.77
CA ARG A 115 -19.44 -11.07 1.08
C ARG A 115 -20.10 -10.16 0.05
N ASP A 116 -20.41 -8.92 0.43
CA ASP A 116 -21.29 -8.06 -0.35
C ASP A 116 -20.53 -7.08 -1.27
N LEU A 117 -19.31 -6.63 -0.91
CA LEU A 117 -18.59 -5.57 -1.62
C LEU A 117 -17.35 -6.07 -2.37
N TRP A 118 -16.54 -6.93 -1.76
CA TRP A 118 -15.32 -7.43 -2.39
C TRP A 118 -15.55 -8.08 -3.76
N PRO A 119 -16.60 -8.89 -3.99
CA PRO A 119 -16.85 -9.48 -5.31
C PRO A 119 -17.07 -8.44 -6.41
N VAL A 120 -17.77 -7.34 -6.11
CA VAL A 120 -18.01 -6.25 -7.08
C VAL A 120 -16.76 -5.38 -7.25
N VAL A 121 -15.96 -5.18 -6.20
CA VAL A 121 -14.64 -4.52 -6.32
C VAL A 121 -13.76 -5.26 -7.32
N VAL A 122 -13.58 -6.58 -7.15
CA VAL A 122 -12.79 -7.39 -8.08
C VAL A 122 -13.36 -7.33 -9.49
N LYS A 123 -14.70 -7.36 -9.62
CA LYS A 123 -15.39 -7.32 -10.92
C LYS A 123 -15.14 -6.01 -11.66
N ASP A 124 -15.29 -4.87 -11.01
CA ASP A 124 -15.09 -3.58 -11.67
C ASP A 124 -13.62 -3.27 -11.96
N LEU A 125 -12.69 -3.71 -11.09
CA LEU A 125 -11.26 -3.63 -11.41
C LEU A 125 -10.93 -4.48 -12.65
N GLY A 126 -11.49 -5.69 -12.75
CA GLY A 126 -11.39 -6.54 -13.93
C GLY A 126 -12.02 -5.90 -15.17
N HIS A 127 -13.23 -5.35 -15.06
CA HIS A 127 -13.91 -4.64 -16.15
C HIS A 127 -13.07 -3.49 -16.67
N ALA A 128 -12.55 -2.62 -15.79
CA ALA A 128 -11.68 -1.51 -16.17
C ALA A 128 -10.41 -1.99 -16.89
N TYR A 129 -9.77 -3.04 -16.36
CA TYR A 129 -8.57 -3.63 -16.97
C TYR A 129 -8.85 -4.18 -18.37
N TYR A 130 -9.84 -5.06 -18.50
CA TYR A 130 -10.10 -5.77 -19.75
C TYR A 130 -10.71 -4.83 -20.81
N ARG A 131 -11.54 -3.86 -20.40
CA ARG A 131 -12.06 -2.85 -21.34
C ARG A 131 -10.92 -2.12 -22.03
N GLU A 132 -9.91 -1.71 -21.27
CA GLU A 132 -8.72 -1.05 -21.81
C GLU A 132 -7.84 -2.02 -22.59
N LEU A 133 -7.63 -3.26 -22.13
CA LEU A 133 -6.84 -4.26 -22.85
C LEU A 133 -7.43 -4.56 -24.24
N PHE A 134 -8.73 -4.79 -24.34
CA PHE A 134 -9.41 -5.09 -25.61
C PHE A 134 -9.35 -3.93 -26.60
N ALA A 135 -9.35 -2.68 -26.10
CA ALA A 135 -9.25 -1.50 -26.94
C ALA A 135 -7.81 -1.19 -27.37
N ALA A 136 -6.87 -1.25 -26.42
CA ALA A 136 -5.48 -0.87 -26.67
C ALA A 136 -4.67 -1.96 -27.37
N ARG A 137 -4.95 -3.23 -27.05
CA ARG A 137 -4.17 -4.40 -27.48
C ARG A 137 -5.06 -5.58 -27.90
N PRO A 138 -5.93 -5.40 -28.92
CA PRO A 138 -6.84 -6.46 -29.38
C PRO A 138 -6.11 -7.73 -29.84
N GLU A 139 -4.84 -7.67 -30.24
CA GLU A 139 -4.03 -8.83 -30.60
C GLU A 139 -3.82 -9.84 -29.45
N HIS A 140 -4.02 -9.42 -28.19
CA HIS A 140 -3.95 -10.30 -27.02
C HIS A 140 -5.29 -10.94 -26.66
N THR A 141 -6.32 -10.73 -27.48
CA THR A 141 -7.69 -11.17 -27.22
C THR A 141 -8.22 -12.09 -28.32
N THR A 142 -9.04 -13.08 -27.94
CA THR A 142 -9.58 -14.11 -28.88
C THR A 142 -11.07 -13.96 -29.16
N MET A 143 -11.73 -12.96 -28.57
CA MET A 143 -13.15 -12.69 -28.75
C MET A 143 -13.41 -11.18 -28.78
N PRO A 144 -14.52 -10.72 -29.34
CA PRO A 144 -14.85 -9.30 -29.33
C PRO A 144 -15.27 -8.81 -27.93
N TRP A 145 -15.02 -7.53 -27.64
CA TRP A 145 -15.31 -6.92 -26.34
C TRP A 145 -16.78 -7.09 -25.91
N TRP A 146 -17.74 -6.88 -26.81
CA TRP A 146 -19.16 -6.98 -26.47
C TRP A 146 -19.53 -8.35 -25.89
N GLN A 147 -18.96 -9.42 -26.44
CA GLN A 147 -19.19 -10.78 -25.99
C GLN A 147 -18.52 -11.03 -24.64
N PHE A 148 -17.27 -10.56 -24.47
CA PHE A 148 -16.58 -10.66 -23.19
C PHE A 148 -17.31 -9.88 -22.09
N GLU A 149 -17.75 -8.66 -22.37
CA GLU A 149 -18.44 -7.80 -21.41
C GLU A 149 -19.75 -8.41 -20.93
N GLU A 150 -20.56 -8.96 -21.85
CA GLU A 150 -21.81 -9.65 -21.51
C GLU A 150 -21.58 -10.86 -20.60
N LEU A 151 -20.62 -11.73 -20.95
CA LEU A 151 -20.28 -12.91 -20.15
C LEU A 151 -19.66 -12.52 -18.80
N HIS A 152 -18.77 -11.54 -18.79
CA HIS A 152 -18.13 -11.05 -17.56
C HIS A 152 -19.16 -10.43 -16.61
N ALA A 153 -20.19 -9.76 -17.13
CA ALA A 153 -21.24 -9.11 -16.35
C ALA A 153 -22.09 -10.10 -15.55
N THR A 154 -22.21 -11.36 -15.94
CA THR A 154 -23.02 -12.38 -15.24
C THR A 154 -22.19 -13.46 -14.55
N ALA A 155 -20.92 -13.63 -14.94
CA ALA A 155 -20.04 -14.67 -14.41
C ALA A 155 -19.81 -14.60 -12.88
N THR A 156 -19.87 -15.77 -12.25
CA THR A 156 -19.35 -16.08 -10.91
C THR A 156 -17.81 -15.94 -10.88
N PRO A 157 -17.17 -15.93 -9.69
CA PRO A 157 -15.71 -15.86 -9.61
C PRO A 157 -14.99 -16.92 -10.45
N GLN A 158 -15.43 -18.18 -10.40
CA GLN A 158 -14.83 -19.29 -11.14
C GLN A 158 -15.05 -19.14 -12.66
N GLU A 159 -16.27 -18.81 -13.08
CA GLU A 159 -16.57 -18.58 -14.50
C GLU A 159 -15.80 -17.40 -15.08
N ARG A 160 -15.49 -16.36 -14.26
CA ARG A 160 -14.64 -15.24 -14.69
C ARG A 160 -13.22 -15.69 -15.01
N ASP A 161 -12.64 -16.56 -14.19
CA ASP A 161 -11.27 -17.06 -14.42
C ASP A 161 -11.19 -17.88 -15.72
N GLU A 162 -12.19 -18.72 -15.99
CA GLU A 162 -12.31 -19.49 -17.22
C GLU A 162 -12.54 -18.58 -18.44
N LEU A 163 -13.44 -17.60 -18.32
CA LEU A 163 -13.71 -16.61 -19.36
C LEU A 163 -12.45 -15.81 -19.70
N VAL A 164 -11.73 -15.32 -18.69
CA VAL A 164 -10.46 -14.61 -18.86
C VAL A 164 -9.41 -15.49 -19.52
N ALA A 165 -9.29 -16.76 -19.11
CA ALA A 165 -8.33 -17.68 -19.70
C ALA A 165 -8.62 -17.94 -21.18
N LYS A 166 -9.90 -18.06 -21.55
CA LYS A 166 -10.35 -18.21 -22.93
C LYS A 166 -10.11 -16.94 -23.74
N ALA A 167 -10.49 -15.78 -23.20
CA ALA A 167 -10.44 -14.50 -23.89
C ALA A 167 -9.03 -13.93 -24.04
N VAL A 168 -8.14 -14.17 -23.06
CA VAL A 168 -6.75 -13.69 -23.02
C VAL A 168 -5.83 -14.88 -22.82
N PRO A 169 -5.37 -15.56 -23.89
CA PRO A 169 -4.63 -16.82 -23.79
C PRO A 169 -3.29 -16.71 -23.07
N GLU A 170 -2.61 -15.57 -23.18
CA GLU A 170 -1.32 -15.34 -22.55
C GLU A 170 -1.47 -14.87 -21.09
N PRO A 171 -0.98 -15.62 -20.09
CA PRO A 171 -1.13 -15.23 -18.68
C PRO A 171 -0.51 -13.88 -18.32
N ALA A 172 0.52 -13.44 -19.05
CA ALA A 172 1.20 -12.16 -18.82
C ALA A 172 0.33 -10.92 -19.13
N HIS A 173 -0.82 -11.12 -19.78
CA HIS A 173 -1.80 -10.10 -20.14
C HIS A 173 -3.10 -10.21 -19.33
N ARG A 174 -3.17 -11.12 -18.35
CA ARG A 174 -4.34 -11.27 -17.48
C ARG A 174 -4.22 -10.36 -16.26
N PHE A 175 -5.35 -9.86 -15.79
CA PHE A 175 -5.42 -9.16 -14.51
C PHE A 175 -5.34 -10.17 -13.36
N ASP A 176 -4.35 -10.02 -12.50
CA ASP A 176 -4.18 -10.84 -11.29
C ASP A 176 -4.04 -9.92 -10.07
N LEU A 177 -5.15 -9.78 -9.34
CA LEU A 177 -5.21 -8.95 -8.14
C LEU A 177 -4.40 -9.53 -6.97
N ASP A 178 -4.23 -10.86 -6.90
CA ASP A 178 -3.50 -11.48 -5.80
C ASP A 178 -1.99 -11.41 -6.02
N ALA A 179 -1.51 -11.56 -7.26
CA ALA A 179 -0.14 -11.20 -7.63
C ALA A 179 0.15 -9.71 -7.37
N LEU A 180 -0.81 -8.82 -7.63
CA LEU A 180 -0.68 -7.40 -7.32
C LEU A 180 -0.54 -7.17 -5.80
N ARG A 181 -1.38 -7.81 -4.98
CA ARG A 181 -1.43 -7.60 -3.53
C ARG A 181 -0.25 -8.20 -2.77
N ALA A 182 0.27 -9.33 -3.24
CA ALA A 182 1.27 -10.11 -2.54
C ALA A 182 2.22 -10.83 -3.53
N PRO A 183 3.09 -10.07 -4.22
CA PRO A 183 4.04 -10.64 -5.20
C PRO A 183 5.12 -11.53 -4.58
N LEU A 184 5.36 -11.42 -3.27
CA LEU A 184 6.37 -12.20 -2.54
C LEU A 184 5.79 -13.40 -1.74
N ARG A 185 4.48 -13.67 -1.80
CA ARG A 185 3.79 -14.64 -0.92
C ARG A 185 4.29 -16.09 -1.02
N HIS A 186 4.96 -16.44 -2.11
CA HIS A 186 5.53 -17.77 -2.36
C HIS A 186 7.01 -17.71 -2.73
N ALA A 187 7.67 -16.58 -2.48
CA ALA A 187 9.07 -16.38 -2.83
C ALA A 187 9.96 -16.70 -1.63
N ALA A 188 10.92 -17.60 -1.81
CA ALA A 188 11.95 -17.92 -0.85
C ALA A 188 13.32 -17.85 -1.52
N PHE A 189 14.31 -17.29 -0.84
CA PHE A 189 15.66 -17.06 -1.35
C PHE A 189 16.68 -17.63 -0.37
N ALA A 190 17.81 -18.09 -0.90
CA ALA A 190 18.87 -18.69 -0.09
C ALA A 190 19.58 -17.69 0.84
N SER A 191 19.59 -16.40 0.49
CA SER A 191 20.31 -15.36 1.23
C SER A 191 19.69 -13.98 1.03
N ALA A 192 20.11 -13.04 1.88
CA ALA A 192 19.77 -11.62 1.73
C ALA A 192 20.28 -11.02 0.41
N GLU A 193 21.41 -11.49 -0.10
CA GLU A 193 21.98 -11.05 -1.39
C GLU A 193 21.11 -11.52 -2.56
N ALA A 194 20.71 -12.80 -2.57
CA ALA A 194 19.81 -13.35 -3.58
C ALA A 194 18.46 -12.61 -3.59
N PHE A 195 17.93 -12.29 -2.39
CA PHE A 195 16.73 -11.48 -2.28
C PHE A 195 16.95 -10.04 -2.77
N GLY A 196 18.09 -9.42 -2.45
CA GLY A 196 18.44 -8.07 -2.93
C GLY A 196 18.46 -7.97 -4.46
N THR A 197 19.05 -8.96 -5.14
CA THR A 197 19.03 -9.06 -6.60
C THR A 197 17.61 -9.18 -7.15
N HIS A 198 16.78 -10.03 -6.54
CA HIS A 198 15.38 -10.17 -6.95
C HIS A 198 14.57 -8.89 -6.72
N PHE A 199 14.76 -8.22 -5.58
CA PHE A 199 14.10 -6.97 -5.26
C PHE A 199 14.45 -5.88 -6.28
N ALA A 200 15.73 -5.73 -6.65
CA ALA A 200 16.16 -4.81 -7.70
C ALA A 200 15.47 -5.13 -9.04
N ALA A 201 15.42 -6.41 -9.44
CA ALA A 201 14.74 -6.83 -10.67
C ALA A 201 13.22 -6.54 -10.64
N LEU A 202 12.57 -6.63 -9.47
CA LEU A 202 11.17 -6.25 -9.30
C LEU A 202 10.95 -4.75 -9.51
N LEU A 203 11.84 -3.90 -8.96
CA LEU A 203 11.78 -2.44 -9.18
C LEU A 203 12.02 -2.08 -10.64
N GLU A 204 13.00 -2.70 -11.30
CA GLU A 204 13.26 -2.50 -12.73
C GLU A 204 12.07 -2.91 -13.59
N ARG A 205 11.40 -4.01 -13.24
CA ARG A 205 10.20 -4.46 -13.93
C ARG A 205 9.05 -3.47 -13.72
N GLU A 206 8.88 -2.95 -12.51
CA GLU A 206 7.86 -1.96 -12.19
C GLU A 206 8.07 -0.66 -12.98
N LEU A 207 9.30 -0.15 -13.01
CA LEU A 207 9.67 1.05 -13.77
C LEU A 207 9.43 0.88 -15.26
N ARG A 208 9.90 -0.23 -15.85
CA ARG A 208 9.65 -0.54 -17.27
C ARG A 208 8.17 -0.63 -17.57
N ARG A 209 7.40 -1.30 -16.71
CA ARG A 209 5.96 -1.50 -16.87
C ARG A 209 5.19 -0.18 -16.78
N GLY A 210 5.53 0.69 -15.83
CA GLY A 210 4.89 2.00 -15.65
C GLY A 210 5.26 3.05 -16.70
N ALA A 211 6.30 2.79 -17.50
CA ALA A 211 6.73 3.61 -18.63
C ALA A 211 6.25 3.08 -19.99
N ASP A 212 5.65 1.89 -20.04
CA ASP A 212 5.24 1.21 -21.28
C ASP A 212 3.77 1.52 -21.62
N PRO A 213 3.46 2.33 -22.65
CA PRO A 213 2.08 2.63 -23.03
C PRO A 213 1.25 1.38 -23.38
N ALA A 214 1.91 0.28 -23.77
CA ALA A 214 1.26 -1.00 -24.01
C ALA A 214 0.69 -1.66 -22.74
N ARG A 215 0.95 -1.07 -21.56
CA ARG A 215 0.44 -1.48 -20.24
C ARG A 215 -0.65 -0.53 -19.72
N SER A 216 -1.29 0.21 -20.62
CA SER A 216 -2.39 1.13 -20.34
C SER A 216 -3.53 0.56 -19.47
N ALA A 217 -3.80 -0.74 -19.56
CA ALA A 217 -4.78 -1.45 -18.72
C ALA A 217 -4.48 -1.34 -17.20
N ASP A 218 -3.21 -1.26 -16.80
CA ASP A 218 -2.84 -1.04 -15.40
C ASP A 218 -3.25 0.37 -14.92
N THR A 219 -3.22 1.36 -15.82
CA THR A 219 -3.67 2.72 -15.52
C THR A 219 -5.19 2.81 -15.43
N ALA A 220 -5.92 1.97 -16.19
CA ALA A 220 -7.37 1.84 -16.02
C ALA A 220 -7.71 1.28 -14.62
N VAL A 221 -6.97 0.28 -14.13
CA VAL A 221 -7.10 -0.23 -12.75
C VAL A 221 -6.79 0.86 -11.72
N TYR A 222 -5.71 1.63 -11.92
CA TYR A 222 -5.40 2.80 -11.09
C TYR A 222 -6.58 3.78 -11.02
N GLY A 223 -7.20 4.13 -12.15
CA GLY A 223 -8.37 5.00 -12.20
C GLY A 223 -9.59 4.42 -11.48
N ALA A 224 -9.86 3.13 -11.67
CA ALA A 224 -10.96 2.46 -10.96
C ALA A 224 -10.75 2.42 -9.43
N LEU A 225 -9.50 2.24 -8.96
CA LEU A 225 -9.18 2.31 -7.53
C LEU A 225 -9.43 3.70 -6.96
N LEU A 226 -9.15 4.78 -7.70
CA LEU A 226 -9.48 6.15 -7.29
C LEU A 226 -11.00 6.34 -7.15
N LEU A 227 -11.78 5.79 -8.09
CA LEU A 227 -13.25 5.81 -7.98
C LEU A 227 -13.72 5.06 -6.73
N PHE A 228 -13.20 3.86 -6.46
CA PHE A 228 -13.55 3.13 -5.26
C PHE A 228 -13.16 3.86 -3.96
N PHE A 229 -12.02 4.55 -3.94
CA PHE A 229 -11.60 5.35 -2.80
C PHE A 229 -12.60 6.48 -2.49
N ASP A 230 -13.15 7.13 -3.51
CA ASP A 230 -14.20 8.14 -3.37
C ASP A 230 -15.56 7.53 -2.97
N ARG A 231 -15.89 6.34 -3.48
CA ARG A 231 -17.27 5.81 -3.41
C ARG A 231 -17.53 4.85 -2.25
N LEU A 232 -16.58 3.99 -1.87
CA LEU A 232 -16.77 3.04 -0.77
C LEU A 232 -17.08 3.70 0.59
N PRO A 233 -16.47 4.84 0.97
CA PRO A 233 -16.77 5.50 2.25
C PRO A 233 -18.25 5.89 2.44
N ARG A 234 -19.04 5.99 1.36
CA ARG A 234 -20.48 6.29 1.44
C ARG A 234 -21.30 5.18 2.09
N LEU A 235 -20.74 3.98 2.22
CA LEU A 235 -21.36 2.84 2.88
C LEU A 235 -20.98 2.71 4.37
N ARG A 236 -20.18 3.64 4.92
CA ARG A 236 -19.90 3.69 6.37
C ARG A 236 -21.20 3.79 7.18
N GLY A 237 -21.21 3.14 8.34
CA GLY A 237 -22.41 3.01 9.18
C GLY A 237 -23.49 2.07 8.63
N ARG A 238 -23.41 1.62 7.37
CA ARG A 238 -24.22 0.51 6.84
C ARG A 238 -23.48 -0.82 6.90
N MET A 239 -22.15 -0.80 6.97
CA MET A 239 -21.35 -2.01 7.17
C MET A 239 -21.44 -2.51 8.60
N ASP A 240 -21.24 -3.82 8.80
CA ASP A 240 -20.97 -4.28 10.15
C ASP A 240 -19.64 -3.67 10.66
N PRO A 241 -19.53 -3.38 11.97
CA PRO A 241 -18.34 -2.77 12.57
C PRO A 241 -17.01 -3.42 12.21
N ARG A 242 -16.96 -4.75 12.08
CA ARG A 242 -15.72 -5.47 11.76
C ARG A 242 -15.35 -5.28 10.30
N SER A 243 -16.32 -5.28 9.39
CA SER A 243 -16.13 -4.95 7.98
C SER A 243 -15.59 -3.54 7.80
N GLU A 244 -16.09 -2.57 8.55
CA GLU A 244 -15.59 -1.20 8.46
C GLU A 244 -14.13 -1.10 8.94
N ALA A 245 -13.82 -1.62 10.13
CA ALA A 245 -12.49 -1.52 10.72
C ALA A 245 -11.43 -2.38 9.99
N ALA A 246 -11.71 -3.67 9.78
CA ALA A 246 -10.71 -4.61 9.28
C ALA A 246 -10.61 -4.60 7.74
N GLU A 247 -11.71 -4.33 7.05
CA GLU A 247 -11.77 -4.46 5.59
C GLU A 247 -11.69 -3.11 4.90
N LEU A 248 -12.61 -2.19 5.17
CA LEU A 248 -12.60 -0.86 4.53
C LEU A 248 -11.36 -0.06 4.93
N ASP A 249 -11.15 0.15 6.24
CA ASP A 249 -10.01 0.90 6.78
C ASP A 249 -8.70 0.10 6.78
N GLY A 250 -8.79 -1.22 6.78
CA GLY A 250 -7.63 -2.12 6.75
C GLY A 250 -7.27 -2.60 5.34
N ALA A 251 -7.82 -3.76 4.96
CA ALA A 251 -7.38 -4.50 3.78
C ALA A 251 -7.55 -3.74 2.45
N TRP A 252 -8.69 -3.07 2.26
CA TRP A 252 -9.01 -2.27 1.09
C TRP A 252 -8.11 -1.03 1.00
N LEU A 253 -8.08 -0.20 2.06
CA LEU A 253 -7.23 1.00 2.07
C LEU A 253 -5.76 0.64 1.84
N SER A 254 -5.32 -0.51 2.35
CA SER A 254 -3.97 -0.99 2.11
C SER A 254 -3.71 -1.45 0.67
N LEU A 255 -4.71 -1.96 -0.05
CA LEU A 255 -4.62 -2.22 -1.49
C LEU A 255 -4.61 -0.92 -2.28
N PHE A 256 -5.52 0.00 -1.96
CA PHE A 256 -5.55 1.33 -2.57
C PHE A 256 -4.19 2.02 -2.44
N ASN A 257 -3.63 2.06 -1.22
CA ASN A 257 -2.35 2.71 -1.00
C ASN A 257 -1.19 2.07 -1.78
N LEU A 258 -1.19 0.75 -1.89
CA LEU A 258 -0.17 0.00 -2.64
C LEU A 258 -0.11 0.43 -4.12
N VAL A 259 -1.26 0.70 -4.74
CA VAL A 259 -1.37 0.86 -6.20
C VAL A 259 -1.58 2.31 -6.60
N ALA A 260 -2.44 3.03 -5.86
CA ALA A 260 -2.92 4.36 -6.23
C ALA A 260 -2.32 5.50 -5.39
N SER A 261 -1.66 5.19 -4.28
CA SER A 261 -0.99 6.17 -3.39
C SER A 261 0.53 6.01 -3.36
N GLY A 262 1.13 5.39 -4.39
CA GLY A 262 2.56 5.22 -4.44
C GLY A 262 3.32 6.46 -4.94
N PRO A 263 4.66 6.43 -4.88
CA PRO A 263 5.48 7.58 -5.20
C PRO A 263 5.55 7.85 -6.72
N PRO A 264 6.02 9.03 -7.15
CA PRO A 264 6.41 9.25 -8.54
C PRO A 264 7.47 8.23 -9.00
N ALA A 265 7.49 7.89 -10.30
CA ALA A 265 8.41 6.87 -10.85
C ALA A 265 9.89 7.14 -10.53
N PHE A 266 10.33 8.41 -10.56
CA PHE A 266 11.73 8.75 -10.28
C PHE A 266 12.16 8.35 -8.85
N ARG A 267 11.26 8.34 -7.87
CA ARG A 267 11.57 7.87 -6.51
C ARG A 267 11.85 6.36 -6.46
N LEU A 268 11.26 5.58 -7.36
CA LEU A 268 11.60 4.16 -7.51
C LEU A 268 12.94 3.96 -8.21
N GLU A 269 13.29 4.82 -9.18
CA GLU A 269 14.65 4.84 -9.78
C GLU A 269 15.72 5.14 -8.71
N GLU A 270 15.46 6.12 -7.84
CA GLU A 270 16.32 6.47 -6.71
C GLU A 270 16.50 5.31 -5.72
N LEU A 271 15.41 4.65 -5.34
CA LEU A 271 15.47 3.47 -4.48
C LEU A 271 16.32 2.35 -5.11
N LEU A 272 16.12 2.08 -6.40
CA LEU A 272 16.92 1.10 -7.15
C LEU A 272 18.41 1.47 -7.15
N ALA A 273 18.74 2.75 -7.39
CA ALA A 273 20.11 3.25 -7.36
C ALA A 273 20.75 3.10 -5.97
N LEU A 274 20.01 3.37 -4.90
CA LEU A 274 20.46 3.21 -3.52
C LEU A 274 20.66 1.73 -3.13
N CYS A 275 19.82 0.84 -3.63
CA CYS A 275 20.02 -0.61 -3.49
C CYS A 275 21.33 -1.05 -4.15
N ARG A 276 21.58 -0.61 -5.38
CA ARG A 276 22.82 -0.91 -6.12
C ARG A 276 24.07 -0.32 -5.45
N ALA A 277 23.95 0.85 -4.82
CA ALA A 277 25.03 1.49 -4.06
C ALA A 277 25.25 0.86 -2.66
N GLY A 278 24.42 -0.11 -2.25
CA GLY A 278 24.53 -0.76 -0.94
C GLY A 278 24.05 0.10 0.24
N VAL A 279 23.45 1.27 -0.02
CA VAL A 279 22.89 2.17 1.00
C VAL A 279 21.57 1.62 1.53
N VAL A 280 20.76 1.00 0.66
CA VAL A 280 19.49 0.37 1.05
C VAL A 280 19.57 -1.15 0.84
N ARG A 281 19.23 -1.92 1.88
CA ARG A 281 19.14 -3.38 1.83
C ARG A 281 17.74 -3.84 2.24
N PRO A 282 17.00 -4.52 1.36
CA PRO A 282 15.66 -5.00 1.68
C PRO A 282 15.72 -6.29 2.52
N LEU A 283 14.83 -6.40 3.52
CA LEU A 283 14.73 -7.50 4.47
C LEU A 283 13.56 -8.46 4.18
N GLY A 284 12.76 -8.16 3.16
CA GLY A 284 11.65 -8.99 2.73
C GLY A 284 10.32 -8.63 3.38
N SER A 285 9.35 -9.49 3.13
CA SER A 285 7.98 -9.38 3.62
C SER A 285 7.85 -9.84 5.06
N ALA A 286 6.73 -9.48 5.69
CA ALA A 286 6.43 -9.80 7.08
C ALA A 286 7.58 -9.45 8.05
N MET A 287 8.25 -8.31 7.84
CA MET A 287 9.34 -7.83 8.70
C MET A 287 8.91 -7.86 10.16
N ARG A 288 9.71 -8.53 10.98
CA ARG A 288 9.57 -8.62 12.43
C ARG A 288 10.76 -7.94 13.07
N VAL A 289 10.52 -7.22 14.16
CA VAL A 289 11.54 -6.53 14.94
C VAL A 289 11.34 -6.90 16.40
N GLU A 290 12.42 -7.30 17.05
CA GLU A 290 12.48 -7.67 18.46
C GLU A 290 13.61 -6.88 19.13
N LEU A 291 13.47 -6.63 20.44
CA LEU A 291 14.57 -6.12 21.24
C LEU A 291 15.40 -7.31 21.74
N ASP A 292 16.67 -7.36 21.37
CA ASP A 292 17.64 -8.26 21.97
C ASP A 292 18.22 -7.58 23.22
N GLU A 293 17.60 -7.82 24.37
CA GLU A 293 17.99 -7.19 25.64
C GLU A 293 19.43 -7.53 26.05
N SER A 294 19.89 -8.74 25.70
CA SER A 294 21.23 -9.21 26.04
C SER A 294 22.32 -8.46 25.28
N ALA A 295 22.08 -8.21 23.98
CA ALA A 295 22.98 -7.44 23.13
C ALA A 295 22.76 -5.92 23.24
N GLY A 296 21.60 -5.50 23.76
CA GLY A 296 21.17 -4.11 23.75
C GLY A 296 21.01 -3.57 22.33
N LEU A 297 20.47 -4.39 21.41
CA LEU A 297 20.28 -4.09 19.99
C LEU A 297 18.86 -4.48 19.55
N TYR A 298 18.32 -3.80 18.54
CA TYR A 298 17.17 -4.31 17.82
C TYR A 298 17.61 -5.42 16.88
N ARG A 299 16.80 -6.47 16.76
CA ARG A 299 17.00 -7.59 15.82
C ARG A 299 15.81 -7.68 14.88
N ALA A 300 16.05 -7.77 13.58
CA ALA A 300 14.99 -7.90 12.59
C ALA A 300 15.26 -8.95 11.52
N GLY A 301 14.18 -9.52 11.00
CA GLY A 301 14.19 -10.45 9.87
C GLY A 301 12.85 -10.44 9.14
N GLY A 302 12.82 -11.01 7.94
CA GLY A 302 11.61 -11.18 7.13
C GLY A 302 11.36 -12.63 6.77
N ALA A 303 10.28 -12.89 6.04
CA ALA A 303 9.83 -14.25 5.72
C ALA A 303 10.49 -14.84 4.46
N ASN A 304 11.22 -14.05 3.66
CA ASN A 304 11.64 -14.46 2.32
C ASN A 304 13.04 -15.09 2.25
N PHE A 305 13.85 -15.03 3.31
CA PHE A 305 15.16 -15.68 3.36
C PHE A 305 15.58 -15.95 4.81
N PRO A 306 16.46 -16.92 5.09
CA PRO A 306 16.98 -17.14 6.43
C PRO A 306 17.99 -16.05 6.81
N GLY A 307 17.85 -15.49 8.01
CA GLY A 307 18.80 -14.53 8.56
C GLY A 307 18.13 -13.41 9.35
N THR A 308 18.90 -12.80 10.24
CA THR A 308 18.49 -11.59 10.96
C THR A 308 19.60 -10.57 10.93
N PHE A 309 19.23 -9.31 11.11
CA PHE A 309 20.12 -8.17 11.18
C PHE A 309 19.92 -7.45 12.50
N THR A 310 20.97 -6.84 13.03
CA THR A 310 20.91 -6.06 14.25
C THR A 310 21.31 -4.61 14.03
N ALA A 311 20.72 -3.70 14.80
CA ALA A 311 21.03 -2.28 14.77
C ALA A 311 20.74 -1.63 16.13
N ALA A 312 21.46 -0.54 16.42
CA ALA A 312 21.15 0.30 17.57
C ALA A 312 20.03 1.32 17.28
N VAL A 313 19.66 1.48 16.01
CA VAL A 313 18.66 2.45 15.54
C VAL A 313 17.50 1.71 14.87
N LEU A 314 16.28 2.01 15.31
CA LEU A 314 15.03 1.59 14.69
C LEU A 314 14.22 2.82 14.27
N VAL A 315 13.76 2.85 13.03
CA VAL A 315 12.87 3.87 12.50
C VAL A 315 11.57 3.23 12.01
N ASP A 316 10.45 3.72 12.50
CA ASP A 316 9.13 3.42 11.95
C ASP A 316 8.77 4.39 10.83
N ALA A 317 9.05 4.00 9.59
CA ALA A 317 8.72 4.77 8.39
C ALA A 317 7.24 4.56 7.98
N ARG A 318 6.33 4.88 8.89
CA ARG A 318 4.88 4.73 8.73
C ARG A 318 4.16 5.97 9.23
N VAL A 319 3.00 6.23 8.63
CA VAL A 319 2.04 7.19 9.20
C VAL A 319 1.43 6.55 10.44
N PRO A 320 1.35 7.27 11.57
CA PRO A 320 0.72 6.74 12.78
C PRO A 320 -0.75 6.44 12.52
N ASP A 321 -1.25 5.39 13.16
CA ASP A 321 -2.69 5.16 13.24
C ASP A 321 -3.32 6.33 14.02
N PRO A 322 -4.52 6.80 13.65
CA PRO A 322 -5.19 7.86 14.38
C PRO A 322 -5.42 7.44 15.83
N THR A 323 -5.19 8.35 16.78
CA THR A 323 -5.50 8.15 18.19
C THR A 323 -5.73 9.50 18.86
N VAL A 324 -6.83 9.62 19.61
CA VAL A 324 -7.10 10.79 20.46
C VAL A 324 -6.50 10.56 21.84
N SER A 325 -6.61 9.34 22.35
CA SER A 325 -6.08 8.94 23.67
C SER A 325 -4.55 9.00 23.74
N GLY A 326 -3.85 8.74 22.63
CA GLY A 326 -2.41 8.80 22.51
C GLY A 326 -1.87 10.05 21.82
N THR A 327 -2.68 11.11 21.66
CA THR A 327 -2.27 12.30 20.91
C THR A 327 -1.16 13.09 21.62
N ALA A 328 -0.22 13.63 20.83
CA ALA A 328 0.78 14.60 21.31
C ALA A 328 0.29 16.06 21.19
N ASP A 329 -0.86 16.29 20.57
CA ASP A 329 -1.44 17.63 20.42
C ASP A 329 -2.06 18.09 21.76
N PRO A 330 -1.59 19.21 22.36
CA PRO A 330 -2.06 19.65 23.67
C PRO A 330 -3.56 19.99 23.73
N LEU A 331 -4.14 20.48 22.63
CA LEU A 331 -5.57 20.81 22.57
C LEU A 331 -6.41 19.54 22.57
N LEU A 332 -6.09 18.58 21.70
CA LEU A 332 -6.79 17.31 21.64
C LEU A 332 -6.64 16.52 22.93
N ALA A 333 -5.45 16.52 23.54
CA ALA A 333 -5.20 15.89 24.83
C ALA A 333 -6.05 16.53 25.93
N SER A 334 -6.14 17.87 25.98
CA SER A 334 -6.97 18.59 26.95
C SER A 334 -8.46 18.32 26.76
N LEU A 335 -8.96 18.31 25.52
CA LEU A 335 -10.36 18.01 25.22
C LEU A 335 -10.72 16.58 25.62
N HIS A 336 -9.83 15.63 25.34
CA HIS A 336 -10.03 14.24 25.71
C HIS A 336 -10.01 14.04 27.24
N ALA A 337 -9.03 14.63 27.93
CA ALA A 337 -8.93 14.56 29.38
C ALA A 337 -10.14 15.20 30.09
N ALA A 338 -10.71 16.25 29.51
CA ALA A 338 -11.93 16.90 30.01
C ALA A 338 -13.22 16.14 29.65
N GLY A 339 -13.14 15.06 28.86
CA GLY A 339 -14.32 14.35 28.35
C GLY A 339 -15.11 15.11 27.29
N ALA A 340 -14.58 16.22 26.77
CA ALA A 340 -15.21 17.03 25.71
C ALA A 340 -14.99 16.46 24.30
N ALA A 341 -14.09 15.49 24.16
CA ALA A 341 -13.88 14.71 22.94
C ALA A 341 -13.59 13.25 23.28
N THR A 342 -14.23 12.33 22.57
CA THR A 342 -14.02 10.88 22.70
C THR A 342 -13.47 10.27 21.42
N GLU A 343 -12.97 9.05 21.51
CA GLU A 343 -12.66 8.26 20.31
C GLU A 343 -13.92 7.59 19.77
N GLU A 344 -14.03 7.55 18.44
CA GLU A 344 -15.08 6.80 17.76
C GLU A 344 -14.93 5.31 18.05
N VAL A 345 -16.03 4.69 18.49
CA VAL A 345 -16.11 3.27 18.80
C VAL A 345 -17.10 2.62 17.85
N LEU A 346 -16.63 1.64 17.10
CA LEU A 346 -17.49 0.77 16.31
C LEU A 346 -17.87 -0.44 17.16
N GLY A 347 -19.17 -0.69 17.30
CA GLY A 347 -19.70 -1.74 18.17
C GLY A 347 -20.89 -2.47 17.56
N ASP A 348 -20.90 -3.79 17.71
CA ASP A 348 -22.03 -4.65 17.35
C ASP A 348 -22.52 -5.37 18.62
N PRO A 349 -23.67 -4.94 19.19
CA PRO A 349 -24.24 -5.55 20.39
C PRO A 349 -24.62 -7.02 20.20
N ALA A 350 -24.94 -7.46 18.98
CA ALA A 350 -25.39 -8.83 18.73
C ALA A 350 -24.23 -9.84 18.81
N THR A 351 -23.02 -9.42 18.44
CA THR A 351 -21.81 -10.26 18.48
C THR A 351 -20.88 -9.93 19.64
N GLY A 352 -21.12 -8.82 20.34
CA GLY A 352 -20.22 -8.27 21.36
C GLY A 352 -18.93 -7.68 20.79
N TYR A 353 -18.83 -7.53 19.46
CA TYR A 353 -17.66 -6.92 18.83
C TYR A 353 -17.59 -5.43 19.18
N ARG A 354 -16.42 -4.96 19.59
CA ARG A 354 -16.17 -3.55 19.90
C ARG A 354 -14.73 -3.21 19.56
N THR A 355 -14.51 -2.10 18.87
CA THR A 355 -13.16 -1.60 18.56
C THR A 355 -13.18 -0.07 18.50
N THR A 356 -12.10 0.57 18.97
CA THR A 356 -11.88 2.01 18.75
C THR A 356 -11.28 2.19 17.36
N THR A 357 -11.73 3.22 16.62
CA THR A 357 -11.07 3.62 15.37
C THR A 357 -9.90 4.56 15.64
N GLY A 358 -9.77 5.07 16.87
CA GLY A 358 -8.81 6.08 17.29
C GLY A 358 -9.06 7.47 16.70
N ARG A 359 -10.10 7.62 15.86
CA ARG A 359 -10.53 8.92 15.34
C ARG A 359 -11.38 9.64 16.37
N ILE A 360 -11.44 10.97 16.27
CA ILE A 360 -12.36 11.76 17.08
C ILE A 360 -13.80 11.39 16.72
N ALA A 361 -14.61 11.06 17.73
CA ALA A 361 -16.03 10.83 17.56
C ALA A 361 -16.75 12.15 17.24
N VAL A 362 -17.56 12.13 16.18
CA VAL A 362 -18.38 13.28 15.76
C VAL A 362 -19.82 12.87 15.48
N ASP A 363 -20.76 13.78 15.71
CA ASP A 363 -22.17 13.60 15.37
C ASP A 363 -22.43 13.77 13.85
N GLY A 364 -23.69 13.60 13.42
CA GLY A 364 -24.09 13.78 12.02
C GLY A 364 -23.92 15.20 11.47
N HIS A 365 -23.58 16.18 12.31
CA HIS A 365 -23.26 17.56 11.95
C HIS A 365 -21.76 17.88 12.06
N GLY A 366 -20.93 16.88 12.40
CA GLY A 366 -19.49 17.04 12.58
C GLY A 366 -19.07 17.69 13.90
N ARG A 367 -19.95 17.72 14.91
CA ARG A 367 -19.62 18.24 16.25
C ARG A 367 -18.97 17.15 17.09
N LEU A 368 -18.06 17.53 17.99
CA LEU A 368 -17.41 16.61 18.91
C LEU A 368 -18.43 15.91 19.80
N VAL A 369 -18.26 14.59 19.96
CA VAL A 369 -19.04 13.77 20.89
C VAL A 369 -18.27 13.67 22.21
N GLY A 370 -18.89 14.16 23.28
CA GLY A 370 -18.35 14.12 24.63
C GLY A 370 -18.58 12.77 25.32
N ALA A 371 -18.03 12.62 26.52
CA ALA A 371 -18.26 11.43 27.35
C ALA A 371 -19.71 11.31 27.85
N ASP A 372 -20.46 12.43 27.82
CA ASP A 372 -21.86 12.55 28.16
C ASP A 372 -22.83 12.28 27.00
N GLY A 373 -22.32 12.15 25.77
CA GLY A 373 -23.10 11.87 24.56
C GLY A 373 -23.22 13.08 23.64
#